data_AF-A0A7C8DJV0-F1
#
_entry.id   AF-A0A7C8DJV0-F1
#
_cell.length_a   1.000
_cell.length_b   1.000
_cell.length_c   1.000
_cell.angle_alpha   90.00
_cell.angle_beta   90.00
_cell.angle_gamma   90.00
#
_symmetry.space_group_name_H-M   'P 1'
#
loop_
_entity.id
_entity.type
_entity.pdbx_description
1 polymer ?
#
loop_
_entity_poly.entity_id
_entity_poly.type
_entity_poly.pdbx_seq_one_letter_code
_entity_poly.pdbx_strand_id
1 'polypeptide(L)'
;MSCKHQCEGGGCAIHETRPGICRAYKCLWLSGGLADDDRPDSLGAIVDILTVGAETRVSIQEATPNAFDSSPRLQEISAQYRDAMPVRVVEYGNFLDPDRPYRVLLGDGEEHRVRGEWTTVLRPGAEPERRRLSAFERLARRIAVWIRSRKISGMQRPDDGS
;
A
#
# COMPACT_ATOMS: atom_id res chain seq x y z
N MET A 1 4.44 1.27 15.65
CA MET A 1 5.60 0.63 16.29
C MET A 1 6.71 0.52 15.25
N SER A 2 7.93 0.93 15.59
CA SER A 2 9.13 0.68 14.78
C SER A 2 9.47 -0.81 14.82
N CYS A 3 10.00 -1.33 13.71
CA CYS A 3 10.48 -2.72 13.65
C CYS A 3 11.74 -2.87 14.51
N LYS A 4 11.85 -3.93 15.33
CA LYS A 4 13.03 -4.16 16.20
C LYS A 4 14.35 -4.32 15.46
N HIS A 5 14.29 -4.61 14.16
CA HIS A 5 15.47 -4.76 13.30
C HIS A 5 15.82 -3.48 12.55
N GLN A 6 15.07 -2.38 12.73
CA GLN A 6 15.34 -1.14 12.05
C GLN A 6 16.60 -0.48 12.64
N CYS A 7 17.56 -0.15 11.79
CA CYS A 7 18.77 0.57 12.21
C CYS A 7 18.49 2.06 12.42
N GLU A 8 19.25 2.68 13.31
CA GLU A 8 19.35 4.15 13.37
C GLU A 8 19.92 4.66 12.03
N GLY A 9 19.24 5.61 11.40
CA GLY A 9 19.58 6.08 10.05
C GLY A 9 18.96 5.31 8.88
N GLY A 10 18.17 4.26 9.14
CA GLY A 10 17.43 3.51 8.12
C GLY A 10 18.04 2.15 7.77
N GLY A 11 17.25 1.30 7.10
CA GLY A 11 17.64 -0.07 6.77
C GLY A 11 17.30 -1.10 7.85
N CYS A 12 17.65 -2.36 7.58
CA CYS A 12 17.30 -3.52 8.40
C CYS A 12 18.57 -4.26 8.86
N ALA A 13 18.82 -4.32 10.17
CA ALA A 13 20.00 -4.93 10.80
C ALA A 13 20.16 -6.42 10.51
N ILE A 14 19.06 -7.11 10.16
CA ILE A 14 19.07 -8.54 9.81
C ILE A 14 19.19 -8.76 8.31
N HIS A 15 19.74 -7.82 7.53
CA HIS A 15 19.76 -7.94 6.07
C HIS A 15 20.42 -9.24 5.58
N GLU A 16 21.53 -9.65 6.22
CA GLU A 16 22.24 -10.91 5.95
C GLU A 16 21.42 -12.14 6.37
N THR A 17 20.81 -12.08 7.55
CA THR A 17 20.03 -13.17 8.16
C THR A 17 18.53 -13.10 7.84
N ARG A 18 18.13 -12.27 6.85
CA ARG A 18 16.73 -11.94 6.60
C ARG A 18 15.90 -13.21 6.31
N PRO A 19 14.68 -13.36 6.84
CA PRO A 19 13.86 -14.53 6.60
C PRO A 19 13.65 -14.82 5.11
N GLY A 20 13.39 -16.09 4.77
CA GLY A 20 13.19 -16.51 3.37
C GLY A 20 12.14 -15.67 2.63
N ILE A 21 11.04 -15.30 3.31
CA ILE A 21 10.00 -14.43 2.74
C ILE A 21 10.53 -13.05 2.33
N CYS A 22 11.44 -12.46 3.12
CA CYS A 22 12.07 -11.18 2.80
C CYS A 22 13.12 -11.32 1.68
N ARG A 23 13.76 -12.49 1.54
CA ARG A 23 14.66 -12.78 0.40
C ARG A 23 13.91 -12.99 -0.91
N ALA A 24 12.75 -13.63 -0.85
CA ALA A 24 11.95 -13.98 -2.02
C ALA A 24 11.20 -12.76 -2.59
N TYR A 25 10.90 -11.77 -1.75
CA TYR A 25 10.22 -10.56 -2.19
C TYR A 25 11.02 -9.78 -3.24
N LYS A 26 10.37 -9.44 -4.35
CA LYS A 26 10.88 -8.54 -5.37
C LYS A 26 9.78 -7.54 -5.72
N CYS A 27 10.03 -6.26 -5.50
CA CYS A 27 9.15 -5.21 -6.00
C CYS A 27 9.21 -5.14 -7.54
N LEU A 28 8.35 -4.33 -8.14
CA LEU A 28 8.26 -4.22 -9.60
C LEU A 28 9.59 -3.77 -10.22
N TRP A 29 10.30 -2.82 -9.59
CA TRP A 29 11.63 -2.38 -10.01
C TRP A 29 12.65 -3.54 -9.99
N LEU A 30 12.76 -4.26 -8.87
CA LEU A 30 13.72 -5.37 -8.74
C LEU A 30 13.39 -6.55 -9.67
N SER A 31 12.15 -6.63 -10.14
CA SER A 31 11.70 -7.61 -11.13
C SER A 31 11.93 -7.16 -12.57
N GLY A 32 12.45 -5.95 -12.80
CA GLY A 32 12.72 -5.38 -14.13
C GLY A 32 11.51 -4.74 -14.81
N GLY A 33 10.43 -4.46 -14.06
CA GLY A 33 9.20 -3.85 -14.58
C GLY A 33 9.18 -2.32 -14.57
N LEU A 34 10.24 -1.66 -14.09
CA LEU A 34 10.41 -0.21 -14.08
C LEU A 34 11.81 0.17 -14.60
N ALA A 35 12.04 1.45 -14.89
CA ALA A 35 13.34 1.92 -15.34
C ALA A 35 14.41 1.81 -14.23
N ASP A 36 15.69 1.86 -14.59
CA ASP A 36 16.78 1.71 -13.61
C ASP A 36 16.73 2.80 -12.53
N ASP A 37 16.38 4.03 -12.92
CA ASP A 37 16.26 5.19 -12.03
C ASP A 37 15.00 5.16 -11.14
N ASP A 38 14.05 4.26 -11.41
CA ASP A 38 12.79 4.11 -10.65
C ASP A 38 12.96 3.28 -9.37
N ARG A 39 14.15 3.34 -8.76
CA ARG A 39 14.45 2.64 -7.51
C ARG A 39 13.55 3.15 -6.39
N PRO A 40 13.14 2.30 -5.42
CA PRO A 40 12.25 2.73 -4.35
C PRO A 40 12.78 3.89 -3.50
N ASP A 41 14.09 3.95 -3.29
CA ASP A 41 14.77 5.03 -2.57
C ASP A 41 14.76 6.36 -3.36
N SER A 42 14.84 6.30 -4.69
CA SER A 42 14.70 7.47 -5.57
C SER A 42 13.25 7.98 -5.63
N LEU A 43 12.28 7.07 -5.72
CA LEU A 43 10.86 7.42 -5.84
C LEU A 43 10.22 7.83 -4.51
N GLY A 44 10.80 7.44 -3.38
CA GLY A 44 10.15 7.56 -2.07
C GLY A 44 8.94 6.62 -1.90
N ALA A 45 8.80 5.61 -2.76
CA ALA A 45 7.70 4.66 -2.73
C ALA A 45 8.11 3.30 -3.31
N ILE A 46 7.42 2.23 -2.87
CA ILE A 46 7.58 0.88 -3.39
C ILE A 46 6.42 0.62 -4.35
N VAL A 47 6.73 0.27 -5.60
CA VAL A 47 5.74 -0.12 -6.60
C VAL A 47 5.74 -1.65 -6.75
N ASP A 48 4.56 -2.24 -6.80
CA ASP A 48 4.36 -3.68 -6.89
C ASP A 48 3.12 -4.03 -7.72
N ILE A 49 3.05 -5.27 -8.23
CA ILE A 49 1.84 -5.81 -8.86
C ILE A 49 1.31 -6.91 -7.96
N LEU A 50 0.10 -6.71 -7.44
CA LEU A 50 -0.53 -7.62 -6.49
C LEU A 50 -1.79 -8.22 -7.10
N THR A 51 -1.89 -9.54 -7.05
CA THR A 51 -3.13 -10.26 -7.33
C THR A 51 -3.77 -10.69 -6.02
N VAL A 52 -4.96 -10.16 -5.74
CA VAL A 52 -5.75 -10.48 -4.54
C VAL A 52 -7.10 -11.03 -4.99
N GLY A 53 -7.27 -12.34 -4.87
CA GLY A 53 -8.45 -13.01 -5.43
C GLY A 53 -8.47 -12.91 -6.94
N ALA A 54 -9.55 -12.35 -7.51
CA ALA A 54 -9.69 -12.14 -8.95
C ALA A 54 -9.18 -10.76 -9.44
N GLU A 55 -8.75 -9.89 -8.53
CA GLU A 55 -8.29 -8.53 -8.87
C GLU A 55 -6.77 -8.48 -8.93
N THR A 56 -6.23 -8.09 -10.09
CA THR A 56 -4.83 -7.67 -10.24
C THR A 56 -4.78 -6.16 -10.24
N ARG A 57 -3.87 -5.58 -9.46
CA ARG A 57 -3.68 -4.14 -9.35
C ARG A 57 -2.21 -3.80 -9.19
N VAL A 58 -1.84 -2.60 -9.62
CA VAL A 58 -0.59 -1.99 -9.20
C VAL A 58 -0.78 -1.40 -7.82
N SER A 59 0.19 -1.59 -6.93
CA SER A 59 0.22 -1.01 -5.60
C SER A 59 1.42 -0.08 -5.48
N ILE A 60 1.18 1.19 -5.20
CA ILE A 60 2.21 2.17 -4.85
C ILE A 60 2.12 2.40 -3.34
N GLN A 61 3.12 1.95 -2.60
CA GLN A 61 3.21 2.09 -1.15
C GLN A 61 4.17 3.23 -0.85
N GLU A 62 3.66 4.36 -0.36
CA GLU A 62 4.52 5.49 0.00
C GLU A 62 5.43 5.11 1.17
N ALA A 63 6.73 5.32 0.98
CA ALA A 63 7.77 5.15 1.98
C ALA A 63 8.14 6.49 2.65
N THR A 64 7.87 7.60 1.97
CA THR A 64 7.96 8.97 2.52
C THR A 64 6.61 9.68 2.44
N PRO A 65 6.31 10.63 3.35
CA PRO A 65 5.05 11.39 3.31
C PRO A 65 4.81 12.07 1.97
N ASN A 66 3.63 11.86 1.40
CA ASN A 66 3.15 12.50 0.16
C ASN A 66 4.04 12.23 -1.08
N ALA A 67 4.80 11.14 -1.09
CA ALA A 67 5.70 10.79 -2.18
C ALA A 67 4.99 10.84 -3.55
N PHE A 68 3.76 10.30 -3.63
CA PHE A 68 3.00 10.23 -4.87
C PHE A 68 2.62 11.60 -5.43
N ASP A 69 2.18 12.51 -4.57
CA ASP A 69 1.77 13.86 -5.00
C ASP A 69 2.99 14.72 -5.36
N SER A 70 4.14 14.48 -4.72
CA SER A 70 5.39 15.21 -4.95
C SER A 70 6.23 14.72 -6.13
N SER A 71 5.94 13.52 -6.65
CA SER A 71 6.74 12.86 -7.68
C SER A 71 5.99 12.77 -9.01
N PRO A 72 6.33 13.61 -10.02
CA PRO A 72 5.80 13.47 -11.36
C PRO A 72 6.04 12.07 -11.93
N ARG A 73 7.18 11.45 -11.57
CA ARG A 73 7.52 10.12 -12.04
C ARG A 73 6.57 9.05 -11.51
N LEU A 74 6.15 9.12 -10.24
CA LEU A 74 5.14 8.21 -9.71
C LEU A 74 3.78 8.40 -10.38
N GLN A 75 3.43 9.63 -10.76
CA GLN A 75 2.20 9.94 -11.49
C GLN A 75 2.25 9.36 -12.91
N GLU A 76 3.38 9.49 -13.61
CA GLU A 76 3.61 8.86 -14.92
C GLU A 76 3.51 7.34 -14.86
N ILE A 77 4.18 6.71 -13.89
CA ILE A 77 4.07 5.26 -13.66
C ILE A 77 2.60 4.90 -13.45
N SER A 78 1.87 5.63 -12.61
CA SER A 78 0.45 5.36 -12.40
C SER A 78 -0.39 5.50 -13.68
N ALA A 79 -0.11 6.52 -14.50
CA ALA A 79 -0.78 6.77 -15.76
C ALA A 79 -0.56 5.63 -16.76
N GLN A 80 0.66 5.07 -16.81
CA GLN A 80 1.00 3.94 -17.68
C GLN A 80 0.18 2.68 -17.36
N TYR A 81 -0.11 2.42 -16.08
CA TYR A 81 -0.75 1.16 -15.67
C TYR A 81 -2.26 1.25 -15.51
N ARG A 82 -2.80 2.43 -15.15
CA ARG A 82 -4.20 2.59 -14.71
C ARG A 82 -5.25 2.28 -15.78
N ASP A 83 -4.88 2.32 -17.06
CA ASP A 83 -5.77 1.95 -18.17
C ASP A 83 -5.99 0.44 -18.27
N ALA A 84 -4.99 -0.36 -17.87
CA ALA A 84 -5.06 -1.82 -17.93
C ALA A 84 -5.55 -2.45 -16.61
N MET A 85 -5.18 -1.85 -15.48
CA MET A 85 -5.56 -2.33 -14.16
C MET A 85 -5.58 -1.18 -13.13
N PRO A 86 -6.40 -1.25 -12.08
CA PRO A 86 -6.42 -0.22 -11.06
C PRO A 86 -5.05 0.01 -10.41
N VAL A 87 -4.72 1.27 -10.13
CA VAL A 87 -3.51 1.62 -9.36
C VAL A 87 -3.94 2.05 -7.97
N ARG A 88 -3.50 1.35 -6.94
CA ARG A 88 -3.76 1.70 -5.54
C ARG A 88 -2.55 2.40 -4.94
N VAL A 89 -2.70 3.66 -4.56
CA VAL A 89 -1.68 4.41 -3.81
C VAL A 89 -2.04 4.39 -2.34
N VAL A 90 -1.16 3.90 -1.49
CA VAL A 90 -1.36 3.84 -0.04
C VAL A 90 -0.47 4.88 0.63
N GLU A 91 -1.09 5.80 1.37
CA GLU A 91 -0.42 6.98 1.93
C GLU A 91 0.56 6.61 3.03
N TYR A 92 1.67 7.32 3.19
CA TYR A 92 2.65 7.08 4.26
C TYR A 92 2.01 6.93 5.65
N GLY A 93 2.48 5.99 6.47
CA GLY A 93 1.99 5.81 7.83
C GLY A 93 2.27 4.44 8.42
N ASN A 94 1.53 4.09 9.47
CA ASN A 94 1.66 2.80 10.14
C ASN A 94 1.19 1.65 9.24
N PHE A 95 2.10 0.80 8.79
CA PHE A 95 1.79 -0.37 7.95
C PHE A 95 0.84 -1.39 8.58
N LEU A 96 0.72 -1.38 9.93
CA LEU A 96 -0.21 -2.26 10.65
C LEU A 96 -1.61 -1.64 10.81
N ASP A 97 -1.80 -0.37 10.44
CA ASP A 97 -3.10 0.27 10.49
C ASP A 97 -4.02 -0.31 9.39
N PRO A 98 -5.11 -1.02 9.74
CA PRO A 98 -6.04 -1.54 8.75
C PRO A 98 -6.84 -0.44 8.04
N ASP A 99 -6.90 0.75 8.63
CA ASP A 99 -7.65 1.90 8.12
C ASP A 99 -6.75 2.92 7.43
N ARG A 100 -5.49 2.53 7.16
CA ARG A 100 -4.51 3.35 6.47
C ARG A 100 -5.12 3.93 5.19
N PRO A 101 -5.13 5.28 5.05
CA PRO A 101 -5.65 5.94 3.87
C PRO A 101 -5.02 5.42 2.58
N TYR A 102 -5.84 5.28 1.57
CA TYR A 102 -5.39 4.93 0.24
C TYR A 102 -6.30 5.55 -0.80
N ARG A 103 -5.80 5.64 -2.03
CA ARG A 103 -6.57 6.02 -3.20
C ARG A 103 -6.45 4.98 -4.29
N VAL A 104 -7.50 4.84 -5.09
CA VAL A 104 -7.53 3.97 -6.27
C VAL A 104 -7.68 4.86 -7.49
N LEU A 105 -6.79 4.68 -8.47
CA LEU A 105 -6.76 5.41 -9.73
C LEU A 105 -7.21 4.46 -10.83
N LEU A 106 -8.19 4.89 -11.61
CA LEU A 106 -8.79 4.15 -12.72
C LEU A 106 -8.46 4.84 -14.06
N GLY A 107 -8.52 4.09 -15.16
CA GLY A 107 -8.08 4.59 -16.49
C GLY A 107 -8.80 5.84 -16.97
N ASP A 108 -10.10 5.94 -16.73
CA ASP A 108 -10.99 7.01 -17.18
C ASP A 108 -10.77 8.39 -16.54
N GLY A 109 -9.89 8.50 -15.54
CA GLY A 109 -9.74 9.74 -14.77
C GLY A 109 -10.17 9.58 -13.33
N GLU A 110 -10.98 8.56 -13.04
CA GLU A 110 -11.65 8.43 -11.76
C GLU A 110 -10.65 8.06 -10.65
N GLU A 111 -10.71 8.82 -9.55
CA GLU A 111 -9.93 8.60 -8.35
C GLU A 111 -10.86 8.39 -7.15
N HIS A 112 -10.68 7.29 -6.42
CA HIS A 112 -11.40 7.01 -5.18
C HIS A 112 -10.46 7.20 -4.00
N ARG A 113 -10.64 8.26 -3.21
CA ARG A 113 -9.89 8.49 -1.97
C ARG A 113 -10.63 7.88 -0.79
N VAL A 114 -10.05 6.85 -0.19
CA VAL A 114 -10.63 6.11 0.94
C VAL A 114 -9.91 6.49 2.24
N ARG A 115 -10.68 6.98 3.21
CA ARG A 115 -10.22 7.32 4.56
C ARG A 115 -11.22 6.79 5.59
N GLY A 116 -10.86 5.69 6.25
CA GLY A 116 -11.74 5.03 7.22
C GLY A 116 -13.08 4.61 6.58
N GLU A 117 -14.17 5.21 7.03
CA GLU A 117 -15.53 4.93 6.52
C GLU A 117 -15.96 5.80 5.33
N TRP A 118 -15.09 6.71 4.88
CA TRP A 118 -15.41 7.69 3.85
C TRP A 118 -14.67 7.38 2.56
N THR A 119 -15.39 7.48 1.44
CA THR A 119 -14.83 7.43 0.09
C THR A 119 -15.21 8.72 -0.64
N THR A 120 -14.22 9.44 -1.15
CA THR A 120 -14.43 10.59 -2.03
C THR A 120 -14.10 10.17 -3.46
N VAL A 121 -15.09 10.20 -4.35
CA VAL A 121 -14.94 9.89 -5.77
C VAL A 121 -14.71 11.19 -6.52
N LEU A 122 -13.58 11.27 -7.21
CA LEU A 122 -13.18 12.39 -8.06
C LEU A 122 -13.28 11.92 -9.51
N ARG A 123 -14.10 12.58 -10.31
CA ARG A 123 -14.20 12.32 -11.76
C ARG A 123 -13.80 13.59 -12.50
N PRO A 124 -13.07 13.49 -13.63
CA PRO A 124 -12.74 14.66 -14.44
C PRO A 124 -14.00 15.42 -14.82
N GLY A 125 -14.03 16.73 -14.54
CA GLY A 125 -15.14 17.62 -14.91
C GLY A 125 -16.41 17.48 -14.06
N ALA A 126 -16.40 16.69 -12.98
CA ALA A 126 -17.52 16.58 -12.05
C ALA A 126 -17.12 17.03 -10.63
N GLU A 127 -18.12 17.48 -9.87
CA GLU A 127 -17.92 17.81 -8.46
C GLU A 127 -17.56 16.56 -7.63
N PRO A 128 -16.67 16.69 -6.62
CA PRO A 128 -16.30 15.58 -5.75
C PRO A 128 -17.51 14.95 -5.03
N GLU A 129 -17.74 13.66 -5.26
CA GLU A 129 -18.83 12.92 -4.62
C GLU A 129 -18.32 12.22 -3.36
N ARG A 130 -18.83 12.59 -2.18
CA ARG A 130 -18.49 11.92 -0.91
C ARG A 130 -19.53 10.89 -0.53
N ARG A 131 -19.11 9.63 -0.42
CA ARG A 131 -19.92 8.51 0.06
C ARG A 131 -19.40 8.01 1.39
N ARG A 132 -20.31 7.74 2.32
CA ARG A 132 -20.00 7.01 3.56
C ARG A 132 -20.45 5.57 3.39
N LEU A 133 -19.66 4.64 3.95
CA LEU A 133 -20.09 3.25 4.08
C LEU A 133 -21.45 3.18 4.80
N SER A 134 -22.31 2.30 4.30
CA SER A 134 -23.61 2.01 4.91
C SER A 134 -23.43 1.38 6.30
N ALA A 135 -24.49 1.38 7.12
CA ALA A 135 -24.44 0.80 8.46
C ALA A 135 -24.01 -0.68 8.47
N PHE A 136 -24.44 -1.45 7.46
CA PHE A 136 -24.08 -2.86 7.30
C PHE A 136 -22.60 -3.04 6.96
N GLU A 137 -22.07 -2.28 5.99
CA GLU A 137 -20.66 -2.34 5.61
C GLU A 137 -19.74 -1.90 6.76
N ARG A 138 -20.18 -0.93 7.56
CA ARG A 138 -19.45 -0.51 8.78
C ARG A 138 -19.37 -1.64 9.80
N LEU A 139 -20.46 -2.37 10.03
CA LEU A 139 -20.46 -3.52 10.94
C LEU A 139 -19.55 -4.64 10.43
N ALA A 140 -19.67 -5.00 9.15
CA ALA A 140 -18.81 -6.01 8.52
C ALA A 140 -17.32 -5.63 8.59
N ARG A 141 -16.99 -4.35 8.34
CA ARG A 141 -15.64 -3.81 8.44
C ARG A 141 -15.09 -3.88 9.85
N ARG A 142 -15.87 -3.52 10.87
CA ARG A 142 -15.47 -3.64 12.29
C ARG A 142 -15.18 -5.09 12.67
N ILE A 143 -16.00 -6.03 12.21
CA ILE A 143 -15.79 -7.47 12.42
C ILE A 143 -14.50 -7.92 11.73
N ALA A 144 -14.29 -7.56 10.46
CA ALA A 144 -13.10 -7.95 9.71
C ALA A 144 -11.81 -7.40 10.33
N VAL A 145 -11.80 -6.13 10.75
CA VAL A 145 -10.67 -5.51 11.47
C VAL A 145 -10.39 -6.23 12.78
N TRP A 146 -11.42 -6.53 13.55
CA TRP A 146 -11.30 -7.26 14.82
C TRP A 146 -10.77 -8.69 14.65
N ILE A 147 -11.22 -9.41 13.61
CA ILE A 147 -10.68 -10.74 13.28
C ILE A 147 -9.19 -10.63 12.91
N ARG A 148 -8.83 -9.63 12.10
CA ARG A 148 -7.46 -9.44 11.62
C ARG A 148 -6.51 -9.02 12.73
N SER A 149 -6.93 -8.12 13.63
CA SER A 149 -6.13 -7.73 14.79
C SER A 149 -5.90 -8.92 15.73
N ARG A 150 -6.91 -9.76 15.96
CA ARG A 150 -6.75 -11.01 16.72
C ARG A 150 -5.80 -12.01 16.06
N LYS A 151 -5.84 -12.17 14.74
CA LYS A 151 -4.87 -13.00 14.01
C LYS A 151 -3.44 -12.47 14.12
N ILE A 152 -3.25 -11.14 14.05
CA ILE A 152 -1.93 -10.52 14.19
C ILE A 152 -1.41 -10.69 15.63
N SER A 153 -2.25 -10.46 16.64
CA SER A 153 -1.89 -10.67 18.05
C SER A 153 -1.62 -12.14 18.38
N GLY A 154 -2.33 -13.08 17.75
CA GLY A 154 -2.12 -14.52 17.91
C GLY A 154 -0.86 -15.05 17.21
N MET A 155 -0.23 -14.27 16.33
CA MET A 155 1.02 -14.64 15.65
C MET A 155 2.28 -14.17 16.43
N GLN A 156 2.11 -13.46 17.55
CA GLN A 156 3.20 -13.09 18.46
C GLN A 156 3.24 -14.02 19.69
N ARG A 157 4.08 -15.08 19.60
CA ARG A 157 4.57 -16.07 20.60
C ARG A 157 3.77 -17.37 20.83
N PRO A 158 4.43 -18.53 21.07
CA PRO A 158 5.87 -18.78 21.40
C PRO A 158 6.65 -19.39 20.19
N ASP A 159 7.98 -19.31 20.08
CA ASP A 159 8.97 -20.01 20.92
C ASP A 159 10.24 -19.18 21.20
N ASP A 160 10.57 -19.06 22.48
CA ASP A 160 11.94 -19.03 22.98
C ASP A 160 12.29 -20.48 23.37
N GLY A 161 13.42 -21.04 22.92
CA GLY A 161 13.99 -22.25 23.55
C GLY A 161 14.77 -23.22 22.66
N SER A 162 16.04 -22.93 22.40
CA SER A 162 17.24 -23.80 22.57
C SER A 162 18.41 -23.28 21.74
#